data_AF-A0A969F096-F1
#
_entry.id   AF-A0A969F096-F1
#
_cell.length_a   1.000
_cell.length_b   1.000
_cell.length_c   1.000
_cell.angle_alpha   90.00
_cell.angle_beta   90.00
_cell.angle_gamma   90.00
#
_symmetry.space_group_name_H-M   'P 1'
#
loop_
_entity.id
_entity.type
_entity.pdbx_description
1 polymer ?
#
loop_
_entity_poly.entity_id
_entity_poly.type
_entity_poly.pdbx_seq_one_letter_code
_entity_poly.pdbx_strand_id
1 'polypeptide(L)'
;MTELTRLSGVTAVAEDVIGALECDGGVIIEDFLAQETLDGLRSDLLPLLEQQPVGRDSFAGERTRRLSAPCCANSPLRSNRNTCAVSADGEALSLQAT
;
A
#
# COMPACT_ATOMS: atom_id res chain seq x y z
N MET A 1 9.50 26.57 -7.94
CA MET A 1 8.65 25.36 -7.94
C MET A 1 9.32 24.40 -8.88
N THR A 2 9.88 23.30 -8.36
CA THR A 2 10.55 22.29 -9.20
C THR A 2 9.46 21.45 -9.86
N GLU A 3 9.49 21.40 -11.17
CA GLU A 3 8.63 20.52 -11.96
C GLU A 3 9.22 19.11 -11.88
N LEU A 4 8.39 18.10 -11.57
CA LEU A 4 8.86 16.72 -11.49
C LEU A 4 9.06 16.18 -12.90
N THR A 5 10.24 15.61 -13.15
CA THR A 5 10.53 14.90 -14.38
C THR A 5 9.53 13.75 -14.60
N ARG A 6 9.05 13.61 -15.84
CA ARG A 6 8.14 12.55 -16.26
C ARG A 6 8.83 11.60 -17.22
N LEU A 7 8.71 10.31 -16.97
CA LEU A 7 9.31 9.25 -17.77
C LEU A 7 8.22 8.25 -18.18
N SER A 8 8.32 7.66 -19.37
CA SER A 8 7.43 6.58 -19.79
C SER A 8 7.89 5.27 -19.16
N GLY A 9 6.98 4.56 -18.51
CA GLY A 9 7.23 3.23 -17.93
C GLY A 9 7.55 2.15 -18.95
N VAL A 10 7.32 2.40 -20.24
CA VAL A 10 7.60 1.45 -21.33
C VAL A 10 9.03 1.56 -21.84
N THR A 11 9.60 2.77 -21.83
CA THR A 11 10.88 3.06 -22.50
C THR A 11 11.99 3.48 -21.56
N ALA A 12 11.67 4.00 -20.38
CA ALA A 12 12.68 4.48 -19.43
C ALA A 12 13.43 3.31 -18.80
N VAL A 13 14.74 3.47 -18.64
CA VAL A 13 15.59 2.52 -17.91
C VAL A 13 15.80 2.97 -16.47
N ALA A 14 16.30 2.07 -15.62
CA ALA A 14 16.49 2.35 -14.20
C ALA A 14 17.43 3.54 -13.96
N GLU A 15 18.44 3.71 -14.81
CA GLU A 15 19.41 4.80 -14.75
C GLU A 15 18.75 6.17 -14.95
N ASP A 16 17.78 6.28 -15.86
CA ASP A 16 17.03 7.53 -16.10
C ASP A 16 16.21 7.92 -14.85
N VAL A 17 15.60 6.93 -14.20
CA VAL A 17 14.81 7.09 -12.97
C VAL A 17 15.71 7.54 -11.82
N ILE A 18 16.87 6.92 -11.65
CA ILE A 18 17.84 7.27 -10.60
C ILE A 18 18.33 8.71 -10.80
N GLY A 19 18.71 9.09 -12.03
CA GLY A 19 19.16 10.45 -12.32
C GLY A 19 18.10 11.51 -12.00
N ALA A 20 16.84 11.23 -12.33
CA ALA A 20 15.72 12.11 -11.98
C ALA A 20 15.50 12.20 -10.46
N LEU A 21 15.59 11.08 -9.73
CA LEU A 21 15.50 11.07 -8.27
C LEU A 21 16.60 11.89 -7.60
N GLU A 22 17.83 11.82 -8.10
CA GLU A 22 18.98 12.57 -7.56
C GLU A 22 18.85 14.08 -7.79
N CYS A 23 18.28 14.49 -8.92
CA CYS A 23 18.11 15.91 -9.27
C CYS A 23 16.89 16.55 -8.61
N ASP A 24 15.74 15.89 -8.71
CA ASP A 24 14.44 16.47 -8.37
C ASP A 24 13.87 15.93 -7.04
N GLY A 25 14.45 14.86 -6.47
CA GLY A 25 13.97 14.19 -5.27
C GLY A 25 12.71 13.34 -5.50
N GLY A 26 12.24 13.25 -6.74
CA GLY A 26 11.08 12.46 -7.14
C GLY A 26 10.88 12.46 -8.65
N VAL A 27 10.16 11.45 -9.15
CA VAL A 27 9.90 11.27 -10.59
C VAL A 27 8.49 10.72 -10.77
N ILE A 28 7.84 11.08 -11.87
CA ILE A 28 6.55 10.51 -12.27
C ILE A 28 6.80 9.52 -13.40
N ILE A 29 6.43 8.26 -13.19
CA ILE A 29 6.49 7.22 -14.23
C ILE A 29 5.07 7.03 -14.79
N GLU A 30 4.88 7.42 -16.04
CA GLU A 30 3.62 7.26 -16.75
C GLU A 30 3.44 5.81 -17.22
N ASP A 31 2.21 5.30 -17.18
CA ASP A 31 1.86 3.94 -17.62
C ASP A 31 2.69 2.81 -16.98
N PHE A 32 3.12 2.99 -15.72
CA PHE A 32 3.93 2.00 -15.02
C PHE A 32 3.20 0.67 -14.76
N LEU A 33 1.89 0.73 -14.51
CA LEU A 33 1.05 -0.44 -14.28
C LEU A 33 0.04 -0.60 -15.41
N ALA A 34 -0.14 -1.84 -15.87
CA ALA A 34 -1.20 -2.19 -16.81
C ALA A 34 -2.58 -1.92 -16.18
N GLN A 35 -3.55 -1.53 -17.00
CA GLN A 35 -4.91 -1.18 -16.53
C GLN A 35 -5.57 -2.33 -15.79
N GLU A 36 -5.34 -3.57 -16.25
CA GLU A 36 -5.89 -4.78 -15.62
C GLU A 36 -5.36 -4.95 -14.19
N THR A 37 -4.10 -4.59 -13.94
CA THR A 37 -3.50 -4.63 -12.60
C THR A 37 -4.09 -3.53 -11.71
N LEU A 38 -4.29 -2.33 -12.26
CA LEU A 38 -4.92 -1.23 -11.53
C LEU A 38 -6.36 -1.55 -11.15
N ASP A 39 -7.11 -2.18 -12.05
CA ASP A 39 -8.50 -2.56 -11.79
C ASP A 39 -8.61 -3.70 -10.77
N GLY A 40 -7.70 -4.68 -10.82
CA GLY A 40 -7.58 -5.70 -9.78
C GLY A 40 -7.30 -5.08 -8.40
N LEU A 41 -6.30 -4.19 -8.32
CA LEU A 41 -5.97 -3.48 -7.08
C LEU A 41 -7.15 -2.65 -6.55
N ARG A 42 -7.90 -1.98 -7.43
CA ARG A 42 -9.11 -1.24 -7.03
C ARG A 42 -10.18 -2.16 -6.48
N SER A 43 -10.45 -3.27 -7.16
CA SER A 43 -11.44 -4.26 -6.72
C SER A 43 -11.12 -4.81 -5.33
N ASP A 44 -9.84 -5.07 -5.05
CA ASP A 44 -9.42 -5.66 -3.78
C ASP A 44 -9.35 -4.61 -2.65
N LEU A 45 -8.83 -3.41 -2.93
CA LEU A 45 -8.53 -2.42 -1.91
C LEU A 45 -9.69 -1.46 -1.62
N LEU A 46 -10.50 -1.08 -2.61
CA LEU A 46 -11.59 -0.10 -2.41
C LEU A 46 -12.62 -0.57 -1.37
N PRO A 47 -13.12 -1.83 -1.41
CA PRO A 47 -14.09 -2.29 -0.40
C PRO A 47 -13.51 -2.28 1.01
N LEU A 48 -12.21 -2.56 1.16
CA LEU A 48 -11.52 -2.55 2.45
C LEU A 48 -11.27 -1.13 2.96
N LEU A 49 -10.94 -0.19 2.05
CA LEU A 49 -10.79 1.24 2.35
C LEU A 49 -12.13 1.88 2.75
N GLU A 50 -13.22 1.48 2.11
CA GLU A 50 -14.56 1.99 2.42
C GLU A 50 -15.02 1.65 3.83
N GLN A 51 -14.55 0.52 4.37
CA GLN A 51 -14.83 0.08 5.73
C GLN A 51 -13.93 0.73 6.79
N GLN A 52 -12.86 1.44 6.40
CA GLN A 52 -11.98 2.08 7.38
C GLN A 52 -12.59 3.40 7.89
N PRO A 53 -12.46 3.67 9.21
CA PRO A 53 -12.82 4.97 9.75
C PRO A 53 -11.92 6.06 9.15
N VAL A 54 -12.45 7.28 9.06
CA VAL A 54 -11.66 8.45 8.71
C VAL A 54 -10.63 8.75 9.79
N GLY A 55 -9.54 9.41 9.41
CA GLY A 55 -8.47 9.83 10.33
C GLY A 55 -9.02 10.56 11.54
N ARG A 56 -8.52 10.21 12.73
CA ARG A 56 -9.01 10.68 14.03
C ARG A 56 -8.17 11.84 14.59
N ASP A 57 -7.12 12.25 13.88
CA ASP A 57 -6.19 13.29 14.29
C ASP A 57 -5.78 14.18 13.10
N SER A 58 -5.18 15.33 13.42
CA SER A 58 -4.69 16.31 12.45
C SER A 58 -3.57 15.80 11.56
N PHE A 59 -2.96 14.65 11.89
CA PHE A 59 -1.90 14.03 11.11
C PHE A 59 -2.47 13.05 10.06
N ALA A 60 -3.43 12.22 10.44
CA ALA A 60 -4.13 11.31 9.55
C ALA A 60 -5.06 12.08 8.62
N GLY A 61 -5.63 13.20 9.09
CA GLY A 61 -6.55 14.04 8.36
C GLY A 61 -7.99 13.55 8.47
N GLU A 62 -8.91 14.47 8.75
CA GLU A 62 -10.32 14.20 9.06
C GLU A 62 -11.13 13.55 7.92
N ARG A 63 -10.57 13.52 6.70
CA ARG A 63 -11.20 12.93 5.50
C ARG A 63 -10.36 11.84 4.84
N THR A 64 -9.14 11.62 5.30
CA THR A 64 -8.26 10.60 4.73
C THR A 64 -8.58 9.26 5.36
N ARG A 65 -8.65 8.20 4.55
CA ARG A 65 -8.73 6.81 5.02
C ARG A 65 -7.40 6.13 4.72
N ARG A 66 -6.87 5.39 5.68
CA ARG A 66 -5.61 4.65 5.53
C ARG A 66 -5.87 3.18 5.83
N LEU A 67 -5.39 2.32 4.94
CA LEU A 67 -5.38 0.88 5.13
C LEU A 67 -3.92 0.43 5.19
N SER A 68 -3.49 -0.09 6.34
CA SER A 68 -2.17 -0.69 6.51
C SER A 68 -2.29 -2.22 6.55
N ALA A 69 -1.34 -2.92 5.91
CA ALA A 69 -1.30 -4.39 5.83
C ALA A 69 -2.60 -5.03 5.26
N PRO A 70 -2.95 -4.76 3.99
CA PRO A 70 -4.17 -5.29 3.37
C PRO A 70 -4.26 -6.83 3.43
N CYS A 71 -3.13 -7.55 3.44
CA CYS A 71 -3.08 -9.01 3.59
C CYS A 71 -3.68 -9.51 4.92
N CYS A 72 -3.66 -8.70 5.98
CA CYS A 72 -4.13 -9.08 7.31
C CYS A 72 -5.59 -8.63 7.58
N ALA A 73 -6.14 -7.78 6.70
CA ALA A 73 -7.44 -7.12 6.92
C ALA A 73 -8.63 -8.09 6.95
N ASN A 74 -8.52 -9.23 6.25
CA ASN A 74 -9.55 -10.27 6.19
C ASN A 74 -9.24 -11.49 7.10
N SER A 75 -8.27 -11.36 8.02
CA SER A 75 -7.95 -12.44 8.95
C SER A 75 -8.87 -12.41 10.18
N PRO A 76 -9.31 -13.57 10.72
CA PRO A 76 -10.16 -13.65 11.92
C PRO A 76 -9.49 -13.10 13.20
N LEU A 77 -8.21 -12.74 13.14
CA LEU A 77 -7.44 -12.18 14.26
C LEU A 77 -7.69 -10.68 14.51
N ARG A 78 -8.58 -10.04 13.73
CA ARG A 78 -8.94 -8.61 13.84
C ARG A 78 -9.60 -8.23 15.19
N SER A 79 -9.99 -9.20 16.01
CA SER A 79 -10.65 -8.97 17.31
C SER A 79 -9.68 -8.54 18.43
N ASN A 80 -8.39 -8.87 18.34
CA ASN A 80 -7.44 -8.51 19.40
C ASN A 80 -6.49 -7.39 18.95
N ARG A 81 -6.66 -6.20 19.52
CA ARG A 81 -6.06 -4.92 19.06
C ARG A 81 -4.55 -4.80 19.29
N ASN A 82 -3.91 -5.82 19.84
CA ASN A 82 -2.49 -5.82 20.14
C ASN A 82 -1.87 -7.04 19.46
N THR A 83 -0.77 -6.84 18.74
CA THR A 83 0.03 -7.85 18.03
C THR A 83 -0.59 -8.49 16.79
N CYS A 84 -0.48 -7.82 15.63
CA CYS A 84 -0.13 -8.53 14.40
C CYS A 84 1.37 -8.88 14.48
N ALA A 85 1.71 -9.95 15.18
CA ALA A 85 2.97 -10.63 14.90
C ALA A 85 2.74 -11.39 13.59
N VAL A 86 3.32 -10.91 12.49
CA VAL A 86 3.46 -11.73 11.29
C VAL A 86 4.43 -12.84 11.67
N SER A 87 3.89 -13.98 12.12
CA SER A 87 4.67 -15.21 12.16
C SER A 87 4.89 -15.60 10.71
N ALA A 88 6.11 -15.34 10.25
CA ALA A 88 6.60 -15.74 8.95
C ALA A 88 6.98 -17.23 8.97
N ASP A 89 6.12 -18.12 9.48
CA ASP A 89 6.39 -19.55 9.45
C ASP A 89 5.08 -20.32 9.32
N GLY A 90 4.94 -21.00 8.19
CA GLY A 90 3.85 -21.92 7.94
C GLY A 90 3.99 -23.16 8.80
N GLU A 91 3.33 -23.19 9.95
CA GLU A 91 2.79 -24.42 10.52
C GLU A 91 1.64 -24.11 11.48
N ALA A 92 0.45 -24.60 11.14
CA ALA A 92 -0.71 -24.54 12.02
C ALA A 92 -0.53 -25.56 13.15
N LEU A 93 0.05 -25.15 14.28
CA LEU A 93 0.06 -25.98 15.49
C LEU A 93 -1.05 -25.54 16.43
N SER A 94 -2.12 -26.33 16.44
CA SER A 94 -3.18 -26.31 17.45
C SER A 94 -2.57 -26.41 18.86
N LEU A 95 -2.73 -25.37 19.67
CA LEU A 95 -2.66 -25.49 21.12
C LEU A 95 -3.92 -24.87 21.73
N GLN A 96 -4.83 -25.75 22.15
CA GLN A 96 -5.78 -25.45 23.20
C GLN A 96 -5.01 -25.23 24.50
N ALA A 97 -5.33 -24.16 25.22
CA ALA A 97 -4.90 -23.97 26.60
C ALA A 97 -6.12 -23.66 27.47
N THR A 98 -6.49 -24.70 28.21
CA THR A 98 -7.26 -24.78 29.47
C THR A 98 -8.75 -24.43 29.46
#